data_AF-A0A2G2A3B3-F1
#
_entry.id   AF-A0A2G2A3B3-F1
#
_cell.length_a   1.000
_cell.length_b   1.000
_cell.length_c   1.000
_cell.angle_alpha   90.00
_cell.angle_beta   90.00
_cell.angle_gamma   90.00
#
_symmetry.space_group_name_H-M   'P 1'
#
loop_
_entity.id
_entity.type
_entity.pdbx_description
1 polymer ?
#
loop_
_entity_poly.entity_id
_entity_poly.type
_entity_poly.pdbx_seq_one_letter_code
_entity_poly.pdbx_strand_id
1 'polypeptide(L)' 'MKIGELSLFPAVRAMQSEDVVLATGTSCRHQMRDGVQYESVHPVTYLRSKLIWRQESDHSGIAPLFPRG' A
#
# COMPACT_ATOMS: atom_id res chain seq x y z
N MET A 1 -12.84 13.07 12.88
CA MET A 1 -13.30 11.72 12.44
C MET A 1 -13.52 10.84 13.66
N LYS A 2 -14.74 10.78 14.23
CA LYS A 2 -14.99 10.04 15.48
C LYS A 2 -14.94 8.52 15.34
N ILE A 3 -15.36 7.98 14.19
CA ILE A 3 -15.39 6.53 13.95
C ILE A 3 -13.98 5.92 13.87
N GLY A 4 -13.01 6.64 13.30
CA GLY A 4 -11.62 6.18 13.18
C GLY A 4 -10.91 6.04 14.52
N GLU A 5 -11.30 6.85 15.51
CA GLU A 5 -10.74 6.80 16.87
C GLU A 5 -11.22 5.60 17.69
N LEU A 6 -12.23 4.85 17.23
CA LEU A 6 -12.72 3.68 17.96
C LEU A 6 -11.71 2.52 17.96
N SER A 7 -10.94 2.35 16.88
CA SER A 7 -10.02 1.21 16.74
C SER A 7 -8.89 1.45 15.76
N LEU A 8 -9.19 2.02 14.59
CA LEU A 8 -8.23 2.16 13.50
C LEU A 8 -7.06 3.10 13.87
N PHE A 9 -7.36 4.32 14.30
CA PHE A 9 -6.33 5.32 14.58
C PHE A 9 -5.42 4.94 15.76
N PRO A 10 -5.93 4.40 16.88
CA PRO A 10 -5.09 3.82 17.93
C PRO A 10 -4.16 2.72 17.41
N ALA A 11 -4.66 1.80 16.56
CA ALA A 11 -3.85 0.73 15.99
C ALA A 11 -2.72 1.28 15.10
N VAL A 12 -3.02 2.27 14.24
CA VAL A 12 -2.02 2.90 13.38
C VAL A 12 -0.94 3.64 14.18
N ARG A 13 -1.31 4.30 15.28
CA ARG A 13 -0.34 4.99 16.17
C ARG A 13 0.57 4.01 16.94
N ALA A 14 0.15 2.77 17.14
CA ALA A 14 0.90 1.73 17.86
C ALA A 14 1.80 0.88 16.95
N MET A 15 1.80 1.15 15.64
CA MET A 15 2.60 0.41 14.66
C MET A 15 4.10 0.51 14.92
N GLN A 16 4.82 -0.56 14.61
CA GLN A 16 6.27 -0.59 14.58
C GLN A 16 6.82 -0.04 13.25
N SER A 17 8.14 0.14 13.17
CA SER A 17 8.78 0.81 12.02
C SER A 17 8.67 -0.01 10.73
N GLU A 18 8.55 -1.33 10.86
CA GLU A 18 8.45 -2.32 9.80
C GLU A 18 7.00 -2.58 9.33
N ASP A 19 6.01 -2.08 10.08
CA ASP A 19 4.60 -2.28 9.75
C ASP A 19 4.18 -1.36 8.59
N VAL A 20 3.22 -1.85 7.78
CA VAL A 20 2.64 -1.08 6.67
C VAL A 20 1.12 -1.14 6.69
N VAL A 21 0.46 0.00 6.52
CA VAL A 21 -1.00 0.03 6.31
C VAL A 21 -1.34 0.05 4.84
N LEU A 22 -2.12 -0.95 4.41
CA LEU A 22 -2.63 -1.04 3.06
C LEU A 22 -4.12 -0.68 3.01
N ALA A 23 -4.50 0.26 2.14
CA ALA A 23 -5.89 0.66 1.98
C ALA A 23 -6.28 0.85 0.50
N THR A 24 -7.31 0.13 0.09
CA THR A 24 -7.85 0.14 -1.29
C THR A 24 -8.62 1.43 -1.58
N GLY A 25 -9.45 1.88 -0.63
CA GLY A 25 -10.30 3.06 -0.81
C GLY A 25 -9.53 4.38 -0.72
N THR A 26 -9.72 5.27 -1.69
CA THR A 26 -9.17 6.64 -1.66
C THR A 26 -9.63 7.42 -0.43
N SER A 27 -10.90 7.28 -0.04
CA SER A 27 -11.43 7.90 1.18
C SER A 27 -10.71 7.38 2.43
N CYS A 28 -10.47 6.07 2.54
CA CYS A 28 -9.74 5.50 3.67
C CYS A 28 -8.30 6.04 3.77
N ARG A 29 -7.61 6.19 2.63
CA ARG A 29 -6.27 6.78 2.60
C ARG A 29 -6.28 8.25 3.04
N HIS A 30 -7.23 9.04 2.56
CA HIS A 30 -7.40 10.43 3.03
C HIS A 30 -7.74 10.51 4.52
N GLN A 31 -8.57 9.59 5.04
CA GLN A 31 -8.89 9.56 6.47
C GLN A 31 -7.68 9.26 7.35
N MET A 32 -6.79 8.35 6.92
CA MET A 32 -5.56 8.07 7.65
C MET A 32 -4.58 9.25 7.59
N ARG A 33 -4.42 9.87 6.41
CA ARG A 33 -3.61 11.08 6.28
C ARG A 33 -4.12 12.19 7.18
N ASP A 34 -5.40 12.51 7.09
CA ASP A 34 -5.96 13.66 7.79
C ASP A 34 -6.10 13.39 9.31
N GLY A 35 -6.39 12.14 9.70
CA GLY A 35 -6.68 11.75 11.09
C GLY A 35 -5.46 11.33 11.94
N VAL A 36 -4.45 10.71 11.32
CA VAL A 36 -3.25 10.21 12.03
C VAL A 36 -1.94 10.62 11.35
N GLN A 37 -1.99 11.44 10.31
CA GLN A 37 -0.79 11.90 9.57
C GLN A 37 0.03 10.73 9.02
N TYR A 38 -0.64 9.64 8.66
CA TYR A 38 -0.02 8.44 8.10
C TYR A 38 -0.44 8.23 6.64
N GLU A 39 0.55 8.09 5.76
CA GLU A 39 0.35 7.83 4.33
C GLU A 39 0.25 6.33 4.04
N SER A 40 -0.97 5.80 4.13
CA SER A 40 -1.25 4.41 3.74
C SER A 40 -1.14 4.18 2.24
N VAL A 41 -0.76 2.97 1.83
CA VAL A 41 -0.48 2.64 0.43
C VAL A 41 -1.60 1.78 -0.17
N HIS A 42 -1.90 1.98 -1.46
CA HIS A 42 -2.80 1.06 -2.16
C HIS A 42 -2.13 -0.32 -2.31
N PRO A 43 -2.82 -1.45 -2.02
CA PRO A 43 -2.21 -2.78 -2.05
C PRO A 43 -1.49 -3.10 -3.38
N VAL A 44 -2.07 -2.73 -4.52
CA VAL A 44 -1.43 -2.95 -5.84
C VAL A 44 -0.12 -2.18 -5.99
N THR A 45 -0.04 -0.95 -5.48
CA THR A 45 1.18 -0.14 -5.51
C THR A 45 2.25 -0.76 -4.60
N TYR A 46 1.85 -1.22 -3.42
CA TYR A 46 2.75 -1.90 -2.50
C TYR A 46 3.27 -3.23 -3.07
N LEU A 47 2.39 -4.06 -3.63
CA LEU A 47 2.79 -5.30 -4.29
C LEU A 47 3.73 -5.00 -5.46
N ARG A 48 3.44 -3.99 -6.29
CA ARG A 48 4.35 -3.59 -7.38
C ARG A 48 5.75 -3.20 -6.88
N SER A 49 5.87 -2.56 -5.72
CA SER A 49 7.19 -2.18 -5.18
C SER A 49 7.94 -3.34 -4.52
N LYS A 50 7.22 -4.38 -4.07
CA LYS A 50 7.80 -5.59 -3.45
C LYS A 50 8.05 -6.72 -4.43
N LEU A 51 7.27 -6.80 -5.50
CA LEU A 51 7.47 -7.77 -6.56
C LEU A 51 8.72 -7.35 -7.35
N ILE A 52 9.76 -8.17 -7.26
CA ILE A 52 10.95 -8.06 -8.09
C ILE A 52 10.52 -8.49 -9.50
N TRP A 53 10.02 -7.53 -10.29
CA TRP A 53 9.78 -7.74 -11.71
C TRP A 53 10.64 -6.75 -12.49
N ARG A 54 11.71 -7.27 -13.09
CA ARG A 54 12.66 -6.56 -13.99
C ARG A 54 13.47 -5.42 -13.35
N GLN A 55 14.43 -5.75 -12.48
CA GLN A 55 15.71 -5.00 -12.57
C GLN A 55 16.53 -5.51 -13.77
N GLU A 56 16.28 -6.74 -14.24
CA GLU A 56 16.96 -7.34 -15.40
C GLU A 56 15.95 -7.95 -16.38
N SER A 57 15.44 -7.16 -17.33
CA SER A 57 15.28 -7.61 -18.72
C SER A 57 15.03 -6.41 -19.61
N ASP A 58 16.11 -5.95 -20.22
CA ASP A 58 16.31 -5.98 -21.67
C ASP A 58 15.39 -5.14 -22.57
N HIS A 59 16.04 -4.48 -23.53
CA HIS A 59 15.58 -3.41 -24.41
C HIS A 59 14.51 -3.81 -25.44
N SER A 60 13.78 -4.90 -25.21
CA SER A 60 12.87 -5.52 -26.20
C SER A 60 11.43 -5.00 -26.17
N GLY A 61 11.04 -4.18 -25.18
CA GLY A 61 9.71 -3.54 -25.14
C GLY A 61 8.51 -4.48 -24.97
N ILE A 62 8.74 -5.78 -24.76
CA ILE A 62 7.67 -6.77 -24.57
C ILE A 62 7.52 -7.03 -23.06
N ALA A 63 6.32 -6.81 -22.53
CA ALA A 63 5.98 -7.25 -21.17
C ALA A 63 5.79 -8.78 -21.19
N PRO A 64 6.50 -9.58 -20.37
CA PRO A 64 6.22 -11.00 -20.27
C PRO A 64 4.74 -11.24 -20.02
N LEU A 65 4.15 -12.01 -20.93
CA LEU A 65 2.85 -12.64 -20.72
C LEU A 65 2.94 -13.38 -19.39
N PHE A 66 1.99 -13.14 -18.49
CA PHE A 66 1.77 -14.02 -17.34
C PHE A 66 1.87 -15.47 -17.85
N PRO A 67 2.63 -16.36 -17.20
CA PRO A 67 2.52 -17.78 -17.53
C PRO A 67 1.06 -18.14 -17.27
N ARG A 68 0.27 -18.22 -18.35
CA ARG A 68 -1.01 -18.89 -18.29
C ARG A 68 -0.62 -20.33 -17.98
N GLY A 69 -0.93 -20.77 -16.76
CA GLY A 69 -0.73 -22.16 -16.35
C GLY A 69 -1.36 -23.13 -17.33
#